data_AF-K2FGN6-F1
#
_entry.id   AF-K2FGN6-F1
#
_cell.length_a   1.000
_cell.length_b   1.000
_cell.length_c   1.000
_cell.angle_alpha   90.00
_cell.angle_beta   90.00
_cell.angle_gamma   90.00
#
_symmetry.space_group_name_H-M   'P 1'
#
loop_
_entity.id
_entity.type
_entity.pdbx_description
1 polymer ?
#
loop_
_entity_poly.entity_id
_entity_poly.type
_entity_poly.pdbx_seq_one_letter_code
_entity_poly.pdbx_strand_id
1 'polypeptide(L)' 'YTKNKGPWNIIYSKGFDTRAEVMKEEKFLKSGKGREWIKNNIKNRC' A
#
# COMPACT_ATOMS: atom_id res chain seq x y z
N TYR A 1 8.48 -1.62 24.74
CA TYR A 1 7.37 -2.55 24.45
C TYR A 1 6.26 -1.79 23.74
N THR A 2 6.06 -2.00 22.43
CA THR A 2 5.00 -1.33 21.64
C THR A 2 3.67 -2.10 21.77
N LYS A 3 2.60 -1.37 22.07
CA LYS A 3 1.29 -1.91 22.53
C LYS A 3 0.42 -2.59 21.46
N ASN A 4 0.70 -2.42 20.17
CA ASN A 4 -0.12 -2.99 19.09
C ASN A 4 0.63 -4.08 18.33
N LYS A 5 0.51 -5.33 18.82
CA LYS A 5 0.87 -6.55 18.09
C LYS A 5 -0.41 -7.19 17.54
N GLY A 6 -1.00 -6.57 16.52
CA GLY A 6 -2.06 -7.20 15.74
C GLY A 6 -1.49 -8.09 14.63
N PRO A 7 -2.27 -9.02 14.06
CA PRO A 7 -1.88 -9.72 12.84
C PRO A 7 -1.82 -8.71 11.68
N TRP A 8 -0.67 -8.63 11.04
CA TRP A 8 -0.51 -7.85 9.80
C TRP A 8 -1.02 -8.68 8.64
N ASN A 9 -2.14 -8.28 8.04
CA ASN A 9 -2.66 -8.92 6.83
C ASN A 9 -2.19 -8.14 5.60
N ILE A 10 -1.63 -8.86 4.62
CA ILE A 10 -1.20 -8.28 3.35
C ILE A 10 -2.43 -8.07 2.47
N ILE A 11 -2.87 -6.83 2.33
CA ILE A 11 -4.05 -6.45 1.53
C ILE A 11 -3.72 -6.13 0.06
N TYR A 12 -2.45 -5.84 -0.23
CA TYR A 12 -2.00 -5.46 -1.56
C TYR A 12 -0.49 -5.70 -1.70
N SER A 13 -0.10 -6.42 -2.74
CA SER A 13 1.29 -6.66 -3.10
C SER A 13 1.42 -6.55 -4.62
N LYS A 14 2.46 -5.85 -5.09
CA LYS A 14 2.75 -5.70 -6.52
C LYS A 14 4.23 -5.94 -6.76
N GLY A 15 4.54 -6.77 -7.75
CA GLY A 15 5.89 -7.01 -8.25
C GLY A 15 6.28 -5.95 -9.28
N PHE A 16 7.55 -5.56 -9.27
CA PHE A 16 8.15 -4.68 -10.26
C PHE A 16 9.54 -5.21 -10.60
N ASP A 17 9.93 -5.08 -11.87
CA ASP A 17 11.23 -5.53 -12.37
C ASP A 17 12.35 -4.58 -11.95
N THR A 18 12.06 -3.28 -11.82
CA THR A 18 13.08 -2.27 -11.53
C THR A 18 12.81 -1.51 -10.23
N ARG A 19 13.87 -1.25 -9.45
CA ARG A 19 13.80 -0.40 -8.25
C ARG A 19 13.23 0.99 -8.52
N ALA A 20 13.50 1.56 -9.71
CA ALA A 20 12.98 2.88 -10.08
C ALA A 20 11.45 2.91 -10.16
N GLU A 21 10.83 1.81 -10.61
CA GLU A 21 9.37 1.68 -10.71
C GLU A 21 8.74 1.51 -9.34
N VAL A 22 9.37 0.69 -8.48
CA VAL A 22 8.97 0.57 -7.06
C VAL A 22 8.94 1.93 -6.38
N MET A 23 9.99 2.73 -6.55
CA MET A 23 10.11 4.04 -5.90
C MET A 23 9.06 5.04 -6.42
N LYS A 24 8.78 5.05 -7.72
CA LYS A 24 7.73 5.90 -8.31
C LYS A 24 6.36 5.52 -7.77
N GLU A 25 6.05 4.23 -7.72
CA GLU A 25 4.74 3.76 -7.30
C GLU A 25 4.53 3.91 -5.80
N GLU A 26 5.57 3.67 -5.00
CA GLU A 26 5.54 3.95 -3.56
C GLU A 26 5.29 5.43 -3.29
N LYS A 27 5.99 6.32 -4.02
CA LYS A 27 5.79 7.77 -3.90
C LYS A 27 4.39 8.19 -4.33
N PHE A 28 3.85 7.58 -5.38
CA PHE A 28 2.47 7.80 -5.83
C PHE A 28 1.47 7.37 -4.76
N LEU A 29 1.57 6.15 -4.23
CA LEU A 29 0.67 5.61 -3.20
C LEU A 29 0.70 6.44 -1.91
N LYS A 30 1.84 7.04 -1.56
CA LYS A 30 1.98 7.94 -0.41
C LYS A 30 1.34 9.32 -0.63
N SER A 31 1.10 9.72 -1.89
CA SER A 31 0.48 11.00 -2.26
C SER A 31 -1.03 11.04 -1.97
N GLY A 32 -1.64 12.23 -2.00
CA GLY A 32 -3.09 12.38 -1.77
C GLY A 32 -3.94 11.55 -2.74
N LYS A 33 -3.63 11.62 -4.05
CA LYS A 33 -4.30 10.82 -5.09
C LYS A 33 -4.06 9.32 -4.91
N GLY A 34 -2.85 8.93 -4.48
CA GLY A 34 -2.53 7.54 -4.18
C GLY A 34 -3.35 6.98 -3.01
N ARG A 35 -3.60 7.79 -1.97
CA ARG A 35 -4.46 7.39 -0.85
C ARG A 35 -5.91 7.24 -1.27
N GLU A 36 -6.43 8.11 -2.15
CA GLU A 36 -7.75 7.93 -2.74
C GLU A 36 -7.82 6.65 -3.57
N TRP A 37 -6.79 6.37 -4.37
CA TRP A 37 -6.69 5.13 -5.11
C TRP A 37 -6.70 3.91 -4.17
N ILE A 38 -5.94 3.91 -3.07
CA ILE A 38 -5.95 2.85 -2.05
C ILE A 38 -7.35 2.66 -1.47
N LYS A 39 -8.03 3.75 -1.09
CA LYS A 39 -9.39 3.68 -0.52
C LYS A 39 -10.42 3.12 -1.48
N ASN A 40 -10.27 3.37 -2.79
CA ASN A 40 -11.21 2.92 -3.80
C ASN A 40 -10.92 1.50 -4.30
N ASN A 41 -9.64 1.12 -4.41
CA ASN A 41 -9.23 -0.14 -5.04
C ASN A 41 -8.90 -1.24 -4.02
N ILE A 42 -8.42 -0.89 -2.82
CA ILE A 42 -8.01 -1.82 -1.77
C ILE A 42 -9.07 -1.87 -0.65
N LYS A 43 -10.33 -1.59 -1.01
CA LYS A 43 -11.47 -1.80 -0.11
C LYS A 43 -11.56 -3.30 0.17
N ASN A 44 -11.10 -3.69 1.36
CA ASN A 44 -11.38 -4.99 1.91
C ASN A 44 -12.90 -5.16 1.90
N ARG A 45 -13.40 -6.12 1.12
CA ARG A 45 -14.82 -6.51 1.18
C ARG A 45 -15.07 -7.02 2.59
N CYS A 46 -16.07 -6.39 3.21
CA CYS A 46 -16.81 -6.81 4.41
C CYS A 46 -16.07 -6.69 5.75
#